data_AF-A0A257U1Z7-F1
#
_entry.id   AF-A0A257U1Z7-F1
#
_cell.length_a   1.000
_cell.length_b   1.000
_cell.length_c   1.000
_cell.angle_alpha   90.00
_cell.angle_beta   90.00
_cell.angle_gamma   90.00
#
_symmetry.space_group_name_H-M   'P 1'
#
loop_
_entity.id
_entity.type
_entity.pdbx_description
1 polymer ?
#
loop_
_entity_poly.entity_id
_entity_poly.type
_entity_poly.pdbx_seq_one_letter_code
_entity_poly.pdbx_strand_id
1 'polypeptide(L)'
;MVTSTALYLGFLALLYLERGVELLVSRRNIRLALAAGGVETGRRHYAVMVAVHAVFPLACAAEVLGLHRAFPGAAGFAALAV
;
A
#
# COMPACT_ATOMS: atom_id res chain seq x y z
N MET A 1 -19.04 6.20 -13.98
CA MET A 1 -17.82 5.47 -14.43
C MET A 1 -16.57 6.26 -14.06
N VAL A 2 -16.34 7.46 -14.62
CA VAL A 2 -15.15 8.28 -14.33
C VAL A 2 -14.98 8.65 -12.85
N THR A 3 -16.06 9.03 -12.17
CA THR A 3 -16.02 9.41 -10.75
C THR A 3 -15.52 8.27 -9.85
N SER A 4 -15.99 7.04 -10.09
CA SER A 4 -15.60 5.86 -9.31
C SER A 4 -14.13 5.52 -9.49
N THR A 5 -13.61 5.65 -10.71
CA THR A 5 -12.17 5.48 -11.00
C THR A 5 -11.33 6.54 -10.30
N ALA A 6 -11.74 7.81 -10.34
CA ALA A 6 -11.03 8.88 -9.66
C ALA A 6 -10.98 8.67 -8.13
N LEU A 7 -12.09 8.28 -7.51
CA LEU A 7 -12.15 7.94 -6.08
C LEU A 7 -11.24 6.76 -5.74
N TYR A 8 -11.25 5.72 -6.57
CA TYR A 8 -10.39 4.55 -6.39
C TYR A 8 -8.90 4.89 -6.47
N LEU A 9 -8.48 5.68 -7.46
CA LEU A 9 -7.11 6.14 -7.57
C LEU A 9 -6.71 7.06 -6.41
N GLY A 10 -7.62 7.92 -5.96
CA GLY A 10 -7.42 8.75 -4.77
C GLY A 10 -7.20 7.90 -3.51
N PHE A 11 -7.98 6.83 -3.33
CA PHE A 11 -7.80 5.87 -2.25
C PHE A 11 -6.44 5.18 -2.31
N LEU A 12 -6.02 4.69 -3.49
CA LEU A 12 -4.69 4.09 -3.66
C LEU A 12 -3.55 5.07 -3.38
N ALA A 13 -3.71 6.35 -3.78
CA ALA A 13 -2.74 7.39 -3.47
C ALA A 13 -2.65 7.63 -1.95
N LEU A 14 -3.78 7.68 -1.25
CA LEU A 14 -3.81 7.81 0.21
C LEU A 14 -3.13 6.60 0.89
N LEU A 15 -3.39 5.39 0.42
CA LEU A 15 -2.74 4.17 0.89
C LEU A 15 -1.21 4.28 0.76
N TYR A 16 -0.69 4.75 -0.38
CA TYR A 16 0.76 4.94 -0.56
C TYR A 16 1.34 6.00 0.39
N LEU A 17 0.62 7.09 0.62
CA LEU A 17 1.05 8.11 1.57
C LEU A 17 1.15 7.53 2.98
N GLU A 18 0.13 6.80 3.43
CA GLU A 18 0.13 6.12 4.73
C GLU A 18 1.32 5.16 4.86
N ARG A 19 1.52 4.26 3.88
CA ARG A 19 2.66 3.32 3.87
C ARG A 19 4.00 4.06 3.88
N GLY A 20 4.11 5.18 3.17
CA GLY A 20 5.29 6.04 3.19
C GLY A 20 5.57 6.61 4.58
N VAL A 21 4.55 7.13 5.26
CA VAL A 21 4.64 7.63 6.64
C VAL A 21 5.05 6.51 7.60
N GLU A 22 4.43 5.33 7.50
CA GLU A 22 4.82 4.16 8.30
C GLU A 22 6.29 3.78 8.10
N LEU A 23 6.80 3.83 6.87
CA LEU A 23 8.21 3.56 6.60
C LEU A 23 9.14 4.60 7.25
N LEU A 24 8.75 5.87 7.26
CA LEU A 24 9.52 6.92 7.95
C LEU A 24 9.55 6.68 9.46
N VAL A 25 8.40 6.33 10.05
CA VAL A 25 8.28 5.99 11.48
C VAL A 25 9.09 4.72 11.80
N SER A 26 8.96 3.68 10.99
CA SER A 26 9.69 2.42 11.14
C SER A 26 11.21 2.65 11.07
N ARG A 27 11.69 3.46 10.12
CA ARG A 27 13.11 3.84 10.03
C ARG A 27 13.60 4.56 11.28
N ARG A 28 12.77 5.42 11.90
CA ARG A 28 13.11 6.07 13.16
C ARG A 28 13.23 5.05 14.29
N ASN A 29 12.28 4.12 14.39
CA ASN A 29 12.27 3.10 15.43
C ASN A 29 13.45 2.14 15.30
N ILE A 30 13.82 1.73 14.08
CA ILE A 30 14.99 0.88 13.83
C ILE A 30 16.27 1.57 14.32
N ARG A 31 16.46 2.87 14.05
CA ARG A 31 17.65 3.59 14.55
C ARG A 31 17.74 3.59 16.08
N LEU A 32 16.61 3.80 16.76
CA LEU A 32 16.54 3.77 18.22
C LEU A 32 16.82 2.37 18.77
N ALA A 33 16.25 1.33 18.15
CA ALA A 33 16.47 -0.06 18.54
C ALA A 33 17.93 -0.48 18.36
N LEU A 34 18.55 -0.14 17.23
CA LEU A 34 19.96 -0.43 16.97
C LEU A 34 20.89 0.31 17.96
N ALA A 35 20.59 1.57 18.29
CA ALA A 35 21.35 2.32 19.29
C ALA A 35 21.24 1.72 20.71
N ALA A 36 20.12 1.05 21.01
CA ALA A 36 19.90 0.32 22.26
C ALA A 36 20.46 -1.12 22.24
N GLY A 37 21.22 -1.52 21.21
CA GLY A 37 21.81 -2.85 21.08
C GLY A 37 20.89 -3.90 20.44
N GLY A 38 19.78 -3.49 19.83
CA GLY A 38 18.88 -4.37 19.09
C GLY A 38 19.55 -4.99 17.86
N VAL A 39 19.12 -6.21 17.51
CA VAL A 39 19.59 -6.95 16.33
C VAL A 39 18.47 -7.06 15.31
N GLU A 40 18.76 -6.70 14.06
CA GLU A 40 17.79 -6.83 12.96
C GLU A 40 17.77 -8.27 12.43
N THR A 41 16.59 -8.89 12.41
CA THR A 41 16.37 -10.22 11.85
C THR A 41 15.38 -10.16 10.67
N GLY A 42 15.50 -11.07 9.70
CA GLY A 42 14.51 -11.19 8.62
C GLY A 42 14.65 -10.19 7.45
N ARG A 43 15.81 -9.52 7.29
CA ARG A 43 16.06 -8.52 6.23
C ARG A 43 15.74 -9.01 4.80
N ARG A 44 15.92 -10.31 4.51
CA ARG A 44 15.56 -10.89 3.20
C ARG A 44 14.06 -10.86 2.93
N HIS A 45 13.22 -11.15 3.93
CA HIS A 45 11.76 -11.09 3.78
C HIS A 45 11.26 -9.65 3.61
N TYR A 46 11.92 -8.70 4.26
CA TYR A 46 11.56 -7.28 4.14
C TYR A 46 11.60 -6.78 2.69
N ALA A 47 12.62 -7.14 1.91
CA ALA A 47 12.72 -6.73 0.51
C ALA A 47 11.54 -7.26 -0.34
N VAL A 48 11.12 -8.51 -0.10
CA VAL A 48 9.95 -9.10 -0.77
C VAL A 48 8.67 -8.37 -0.36
N MET A 49 8.51 -8.09 0.94
CA MET A 49 7.35 -7.36 1.45
C MET A 49 7.24 -5.96 0.84
N VAL A 50 8.35 -5.22 0.75
CA VAL A 50 8.38 -3.91 0.09
C VAL A 50 8.00 -4.02 -1.38
N ALA A 51 8.55 -4.99 -2.10
CA ALA A 51 8.22 -5.19 -3.52
C ALA A 51 6.73 -5.48 -3.72
N VAL A 52 6.15 -6.38 -2.93
CA VAL A 52 4.72 -6.71 -3.02
C VAL A 52 3.86 -5.48 -2.72
N HIS A 53 4.14 -4.75 -1.63
CA HIS A 53 3.33 -3.59 -1.24
C HIS A 53 3.49 -2.39 -2.19
N ALA A 54 4.60 -2.29 -2.92
CA ALA A 54 4.82 -1.25 -3.91
C ALA A 54 4.24 -1.60 -5.29
N VAL A 55 4.32 -2.86 -5.71
CA VAL A 55 3.91 -3.27 -7.07
C VAL A 55 2.43 -3.63 -7.12
N PHE A 56 1.89 -4.26 -6.08
CA PHE A 56 0.50 -4.73 -6.10
C PHE A 56 -0.52 -3.60 -6.29
N PRO A 57 -0.51 -2.49 -5.54
CA PRO A 57 -1.49 -1.44 -5.75
C PRO A 57 -1.28 -0.69 -7.08
N LEU A 58 -0.03 -0.64 -7.60
CA LEU A 58 0.24 -0.14 -8.96
C LEU A 58 -0.41 -1.04 -10.02
N ALA A 59 -0.32 -2.36 -9.86
CA ALA A 59 -0.97 -3.30 -10.77
C ALA A 59 -2.49 -3.14 -10.75
N CYS A 60 -3.10 -2.95 -9.57
CA CYS A 60 -4.53 -2.67 -9.46
C CYS A 60 -4.93 -1.35 -10.16
N ALA A 61 -4.14 -0.28 -10.02
CA ALA A 61 -4.37 0.97 -10.74
C ALA A 61 -4.27 0.77 -12.27
N ALA A 62 -3.24 0.05 -12.73
CA ALA A 62 -3.04 -0.26 -14.15
C ALA A 62 -4.18 -1.10 -14.73
N GLU A 63 -4.72 -2.04 -13.96
CA GLU A 63 -5.87 -2.86 -14.36
C GLU A 63 -7.10 -2.00 -14.66
N VAL A 64 -7.48 -1.11 -13.73
CA VAL A 64 -8.68 -0.27 -13.91
C VAL A 64 -8.49 0.73 -15.05
N LEU A 65 -7.29 1.30 -15.18
CA LEU A 65 -6.97 2.27 -16.23
C LEU A 65 -6.87 1.64 -17.63
N GLY A 66 -6.29 0.44 -17.74
CA GLY A 66 -6.05 -0.22 -19.03
C GLY A 66 -7.18 -1.15 -19.49
N LEU A 67 -7.89 -1.81 -18.56
CA LEU A 67 -8.97 -2.75 -18.89
C LEU A 67 -10.37 -2.15 -18.69
N HIS A 68 -10.45 -0.87 -18.30
CA HIS A 68 -11.68 -0.10 -18.08
C HIS A 68 -12.72 -0.85 -17.24
N ARG A 69 -12.28 -1.52 -16.17
CA ARG A 69 -13.15 -2.31 -15.31
C ARG A 69 -14.16 -1.43 -14.58
N ALA A 70 -15.43 -1.84 -14.65
CA ALA A 70 -16.52 -1.17 -13.96
C ALA A 70 -16.51 -1.49 -12.46
N PHE A 71 -16.93 -0.51 -11.65
CA PHE A 71 -17.04 -0.70 -10.21
C PHE A 71 -18.14 -1.74 -9.87
N PRO A 72 -17.86 -2.77 -9.06
CA PRO A 72 -18.78 -3.89 -8.82
C PRO A 72 -19.94 -3.57 -7.86
N GLY A 73 -20.16 -2.31 -7.49
CA GLY A 73 -21.29 -1.90 -6.65
C GLY A 73 -21.14 -2.33 -5.19
N ALA A 74 -22.15 -3.03 -4.65
CA ALA A 74 -22.19 -3.43 -3.24
C ALA A 74 -20.97 -4.24 -2.79
N ALA A 75 -20.44 -5.12 -3.64
CA ALA A 75 -19.23 -5.89 -3.34
C ALA A 75 -18.00 -4.99 -3.16
N GLY A 76 -17.90 -3.91 -3.94
CA GLY A 76 -16.82 -2.94 -3.82
C GLY A 76 -16.91 -2.12 -2.53
N PHE A 77 -18.13 -1.77 -2.11
CA PHE A 77 -18.33 -1.09 -0.83
C PHE A 77 -18.10 -2.01 0.37
N ALA A 78 -18.47 -3.30 0.28
CA ALA A 78 -18.20 -4.28 1.33
C ALA A 78 -16.69 -4.43 1.62
N ALA A 79 -15.83 -4.22 0.62
CA ALA A 79 -14.38 -4.26 0.78
C ALA A 79 -13.82 -3.15 1.70
N LEU A 80 -14.60 -2.10 1.99
CA LEU A 80 -14.23 -1.03 2.93
C LEU A 80 -14.68 -1.30 4.37
N ALA A 81 -15.47 -2.35 4.61
CA ALA A 81 -16.09 -2.64 5.90
C ALA A 81 -15.19 -3.42 6.87
N VAL A 82 -13.96 -3.71 6.47
CA VAL A 82 -12.91 -4.39 7.24
C VAL A 82 -11.77 -3.42 7.47
#